data_AF-A0A3A8W717-F1
#
_entry.id   AF-A0A3A8W717-F1
#
_cell.length_a   1.000
_cell.length_b   1.000
_cell.length_c   1.000
_cell.angle_alpha   90.00
_cell.angle_beta   90.00
_cell.angle_gamma   90.00
#
_symmetry.space_group_name_H-M   'P 1'
#
loop_
_entity.id
_entity.type
_entity.pdbx_description
1 polymer ?
#
loop_
_entity_poly.entity_id
_entity_poly.type
_entity_poly.pdbx_seq_one_letter_code
_entity_poly.pdbx_strand_id
1 'polypeptide(L)'
;MIKLLNAGFTRLRKNKLFCILTAFSIGLALLVVYSRYSDMRKYGDTIVAEDIMLSYATITGVVIAIFTSLFLGVEYSDGVIRNKIIVGHKRIHIYLSNLAVTTVTSLFSYVLFIAVVSSIGIPLFGAVTIPISKLLMFFGCIFVTVAAYSAIFTFIAMAIQNKAVTAIVSIMLAFGFMMAALTCLNKIQASEYTPSVSMTDGEIVTDKMKNPKYPSELEKEIYQTFLDINPAGQMFQLAGRAAPNLKVLPVYSFGLFVIFTVAGIVLFYKKDLK
;
A
#
# COMPACT_ATOMS: atom_id res chain seq x y z
N MET A 1 13.84 24.40 5.63
CA MET A 1 12.95 23.21 5.55
C MET A 1 11.59 23.45 6.19
N ILE A 2 11.52 23.93 7.44
CA ILE A 2 10.25 24.18 8.17
C ILE A 2 9.26 25.07 7.37
N LYS A 3 9.74 26.15 6.74
CA LYS A 3 8.90 27.02 5.89
C LYS A 3 8.25 26.27 4.70
N LEU A 4 8.98 25.33 4.08
CA LEU A 4 8.46 24.51 2.97
C LEU A 4 7.41 23.52 3.45
N LEU A 5 7.63 22.89 4.62
CA LEU A 5 6.66 22.00 5.24
C LEU A 5 5.36 22.74 5.58
N ASN A 6 5.47 23.90 6.23
CA ASN A 6 4.30 24.72 6.57
C ASN A 6 3.53 25.15 5.33
N ALA A 7 4.22 25.57 4.26
CA ALA A 7 3.58 25.90 2.99
C ALA A 7 2.89 24.66 2.37
N GLY A 8 3.56 23.50 2.39
CA GLY A 8 3.04 22.23 1.88
C GLY A 8 1.77 21.78 2.61
N PHE A 9 1.78 21.77 3.94
CA PHE A 9 0.61 21.41 4.76
C PHE A 9 -0.52 22.44 4.67
N THR A 10 -0.20 23.73 4.57
CA THR A 10 -1.21 24.77 4.36
C THR A 10 -1.92 24.57 3.01
N ARG A 11 -1.16 24.25 1.97
CA ARG A 11 -1.71 23.92 0.66
C ARG A 11 -2.54 22.65 0.71
N LEU A 12 -2.06 21.62 1.38
CA LEU A 12 -2.78 20.35 1.57
C LEU A 12 -4.16 20.58 2.18
N ARG A 13 -4.23 21.31 3.31
CA ARG A 13 -5.48 21.57 4.03
C ARG A 13 -6.50 22.35 3.20
N LYS A 14 -6.04 23.24 2.30
CA LYS A 14 -6.90 24.03 1.41
C LYS A 14 -7.27 23.30 0.11
N ASN A 15 -6.59 22.19 -0.20
CA ASN A 15 -6.79 21.47 -1.45
C ASN A 15 -7.99 20.51 -1.35
N LYS A 16 -8.88 20.56 -2.35
CA LYS A 16 -10.01 19.62 -2.48
C LYS A 16 -9.57 18.16 -2.49
N LEU A 17 -8.36 17.85 -2.98
CA LEU A 17 -7.80 16.51 -2.97
C LEU A 17 -7.69 15.92 -1.56
N PHE A 18 -7.34 16.72 -0.56
CA PHE A 18 -7.25 16.24 0.82
C PHE A 18 -8.65 15.92 1.39
N CYS A 19 -9.64 16.75 1.06
CA CYS A 19 -11.03 16.49 1.41
C CYS A 19 -11.55 15.20 0.74
N ILE A 20 -11.26 15.01 -0.55
CA ILE A 20 -11.63 13.79 -1.30
C ILE A 20 -10.96 12.55 -0.69
N LEU A 21 -9.67 12.62 -0.37
CA LEU A 21 -8.95 11.51 0.27
C LEU A 21 -9.54 11.15 1.64
N THR A 22 -9.88 12.17 2.43
CA THR A 22 -10.52 12.00 3.75
C THR A 22 -11.89 11.34 3.62
N ALA A 23 -12.74 11.87 2.73
CA ALA A 23 -14.06 11.32 2.45
C ALA A 23 -14.00 9.89 1.90
N PHE A 24 -13.04 9.62 1.01
CA PHE A 24 -12.79 8.28 0.47
C PHE A 24 -12.37 7.29 1.57
N SER A 25 -11.46 7.68 2.47
CA SER A 25 -11.00 6.81 3.55
C SER A 25 -12.14 6.44 4.51
N ILE A 26 -12.96 7.42 4.89
CA ILE A 26 -14.14 7.20 5.74
C ILE A 26 -15.20 6.35 5.01
N GLY A 27 -15.52 6.72 3.77
CA GLY A 27 -16.51 6.01 2.96
C GLY A 27 -16.15 4.56 2.72
N LEU A 28 -14.87 4.28 2.43
CA LEU A 28 -14.37 2.91 2.27
C LEU A 28 -14.44 2.13 3.58
N ALA A 29 -14.07 2.73 4.71
CA ALA A 29 -14.19 2.09 6.02
C ALA A 29 -15.65 1.68 6.32
N LEU A 30 -16.59 2.60 6.10
CA LEU A 30 -18.02 2.33 6.28
C LEU A 30 -18.54 1.24 5.34
N LEU A 31 -18.13 1.28 4.07
CA LEU A 31 -18.51 0.27 3.08
C LEU A 31 -18.01 -1.12 3.49
N VAL A 32 -16.72 -1.26 3.84
CA VAL A 32 -16.17 -2.56 4.23
C VAL A 32 -16.85 -3.08 5.50
N VAL A 33 -17.05 -2.24 6.51
CA VAL A 33 -17.78 -2.62 7.74
C VAL A 33 -19.20 -3.08 7.40
N TYR A 34 -19.92 -2.35 6.55
CA TYR A 34 -21.27 -2.71 6.13
C TYR A 34 -21.31 -4.04 5.35
N SER A 35 -20.41 -4.22 4.38
CA SER A 35 -20.30 -5.47 3.61
C SER A 35 -20.07 -6.66 4.53
N ARG A 36 -19.13 -6.54 5.47
CA ARG A 36 -18.84 -7.57 6.45
C ARG A 36 -20.02 -7.87 7.35
N TYR A 37 -20.69 -6.85 7.87
CA TYR A 37 -21.89 -7.05 8.68
C TYR A 37 -23.02 -7.76 7.90
N SER A 38 -23.21 -7.41 6.62
CA SER A 38 -24.15 -8.10 5.74
C SER A 38 -23.77 -9.58 5.57
N ASP A 39 -22.49 -9.89 5.36
CA ASP A 39 -22.01 -11.26 5.20
C ASP A 39 -22.24 -12.09 6.48
N MET A 40 -21.92 -11.51 7.65
CA MET A 40 -22.19 -12.13 8.95
C MET A 40 -23.68 -12.47 9.11
N ARG A 41 -24.58 -11.56 8.73
CA ARG A 41 -26.04 -11.82 8.81
C ARG A 41 -26.54 -12.86 7.83
N LYS A 42 -25.95 -12.96 6.64
CA LYS A 42 -26.41 -13.87 5.58
C LYS A 42 -25.83 -15.28 5.69
N TYR A 43 -24.55 -15.38 6.05
CA TYR A 43 -23.80 -16.63 6.03
C TYR A 43 -23.43 -17.15 7.42
N GLY A 44 -23.67 -16.37 8.48
CA GLY A 44 -23.32 -16.75 9.85
C GLY A 44 -21.82 -16.71 10.14
N ASP A 45 -21.04 -16.02 9.30
CA ASP A 45 -19.58 -15.94 9.43
C ASP A 45 -19.15 -15.19 10.71
N THR A 46 -18.16 -15.74 11.40
CA THR A 46 -17.47 -15.05 12.49
C THR A 46 -16.45 -14.08 11.91
N ILE A 47 -16.77 -12.79 11.91
CA ILE A 47 -15.88 -11.75 11.40
C ILE A 47 -15.14 -11.10 12.56
N VAL A 48 -13.84 -10.91 12.39
CA VAL A 48 -12.99 -10.31 13.42
C VAL A 48 -12.62 -8.88 13.02
N ALA A 49 -12.68 -7.94 13.97
CA ALA A 49 -12.48 -6.52 13.70
C ALA A 49 -11.08 -6.21 13.12
N GLU A 50 -10.02 -6.90 13.57
CA GLU A 50 -8.65 -6.68 13.07
C GLU A 50 -8.49 -7.02 11.58
N ASP A 51 -9.23 -7.99 11.03
CA ASP A 51 -9.15 -8.30 9.59
C ASP A 51 -9.64 -7.11 8.76
N ILE A 52 -10.68 -6.44 9.23
CA ILE A 52 -11.21 -5.24 8.61
C ILE A 52 -10.19 -4.10 8.69
N MET A 53 -9.56 -3.91 9.86
CA MET A 53 -8.53 -2.88 10.05
C MET A 53 -7.35 -3.07 9.09
N LEU A 54 -6.89 -4.31 8.94
CA LEU A 54 -5.72 -4.63 8.11
C LEU A 54 -6.06 -4.66 6.60
N SER A 55 -7.32 -4.89 6.22
CA SER A 55 -7.75 -4.99 4.82
C SER A 55 -7.40 -3.76 3.96
N TYR A 56 -7.38 -2.57 4.55
CA TYR A 56 -7.04 -1.33 3.85
C TYR A 56 -5.60 -1.31 3.32
N ALA A 57 -4.70 -2.10 3.91
CA ALA A 57 -3.32 -2.25 3.46
C ALA A 57 -3.25 -2.58 1.96
N THR A 58 -4.14 -3.45 1.48
CA THR A 58 -4.12 -3.98 0.11
C THR A 58 -4.34 -2.91 -0.97
N ILE A 59 -5.18 -1.90 -0.70
CA ILE A 59 -5.49 -0.82 -1.65
C ILE A 59 -4.66 0.44 -1.41
N THR A 60 -3.98 0.53 -0.25
CA THR A 60 -3.25 1.73 0.18
C THR A 60 -2.22 2.18 -0.87
N GLY A 61 -1.48 1.25 -1.49
CA GLY A 61 -0.50 1.60 -2.53
C GLY A 61 -1.11 2.38 -3.71
N VAL A 62 -2.32 2.00 -4.15
CA VAL A 62 -3.05 2.69 -5.23
C VAL A 62 -3.50 4.08 -4.78
N VAL A 63 -4.03 4.19 -3.56
CA VAL A 63 -4.45 5.48 -2.99
C VAL A 63 -3.26 6.46 -2.90
N ILE A 64 -2.10 5.99 -2.43
CA ILE A 64 -0.88 6.79 -2.36
C ILE A 64 -0.43 7.22 -3.76
N ALA A 65 -0.45 6.32 -4.75
CA ALA A 65 -0.08 6.64 -6.13
C ALA A 65 -0.94 7.76 -6.73
N ILE A 66 -2.26 7.65 -6.57
CA ILE A 66 -3.22 8.65 -7.06
C ILE A 66 -3.00 9.98 -6.35
N PHE A 67 -2.96 9.98 -5.02
CA PHE A 67 -2.79 11.20 -4.24
C PHE A 67 -1.46 11.90 -4.57
N THR A 68 -0.35 11.16 -4.57
CA THR A 68 0.99 11.72 -4.80
C THR A 68 1.11 12.32 -6.19
N SER A 69 0.63 11.60 -7.21
CA SER A 69 0.69 12.08 -8.60
C SER A 69 -0.14 13.33 -8.83
N LEU A 70 -1.33 13.44 -8.22
CA LEU A 70 -2.19 14.62 -8.34
C LEU A 70 -1.69 15.80 -7.49
N PHE A 71 -1.15 15.55 -6.29
CA PHE A 71 -0.70 16.61 -5.39
C PHE A 71 0.67 17.18 -5.78
N LEU A 72 1.62 16.31 -6.15
CA LEU A 72 2.98 16.72 -6.54
C LEU A 72 3.10 16.99 -8.04
N GLY A 73 2.38 16.26 -8.89
CA GLY A 73 2.42 16.47 -10.34
C GLY A 73 1.96 17.87 -10.74
N VAL A 74 1.04 18.47 -9.98
CA VAL A 74 0.62 19.88 -10.15
C VAL A 74 1.74 20.86 -9.77
N GLU A 75 2.52 20.62 -8.70
CA GLU A 75 3.65 21.50 -8.36
C GLU A 75 4.72 21.53 -9.45
N TYR A 76 4.95 20.37 -10.06
CA TYR A 76 5.92 20.27 -11.13
C TYR A 76 5.39 20.97 -12.38
N SER A 77 4.19 20.60 -12.82
CA SER A 77 3.59 21.12 -14.06
C SER A 77 3.34 22.62 -14.04
N ASP A 78 3.02 23.20 -12.87
CA ASP A 78 2.71 24.63 -12.74
C ASP A 78 3.96 25.49 -12.44
N GLY A 79 5.17 24.91 -12.48
CA GLY A 79 6.42 25.63 -12.23
C GLY A 79 6.64 26.05 -10.77
N VAL A 80 5.84 25.57 -9.83
CA VAL A 80 5.96 25.87 -8.39
C VAL A 80 7.33 25.43 -7.85
N ILE A 81 7.85 24.30 -8.35
CA ILE A 81 9.18 23.81 -7.99
C ILE A 81 10.29 24.80 -8.41
N ARG A 82 10.19 25.37 -9.62
CA ARG A 82 11.13 26.38 -10.13
C ARG A 82 11.06 27.64 -9.27
N ASN A 83 9.87 28.09 -8.91
CA ASN A 83 9.68 29.25 -8.03
C ASN A 83 10.30 29.05 -6.64
N LYS A 84 10.14 27.85 -6.04
CA LYS A 84 10.78 27.52 -4.75
C LYS A 84 12.31 27.63 -4.82
N ILE A 85 12.92 27.28 -5.95
CA ILE A 85 14.37 27.37 -6.16
C ILE A 85 14.81 28.81 -6.37
N ILE A 86 14.08 29.60 -7.17
CA ILE A 86 14.37 31.02 -7.43
C ILE A 86 14.37 31.83 -6.11
N VAL A 87 13.44 31.53 -5.20
CA VAL A 87 13.36 32.15 -3.87
C VAL A 87 14.51 31.70 -2.93
N GLY A 88 15.39 30.80 -3.39
CA GLY A 88 16.61 30.40 -2.68
C GLY A 88 16.51 29.10 -1.88
N HIS A 89 15.45 28.30 -2.04
CA HIS A 89 15.39 27.00 -1.37
C HIS A 89 16.26 25.94 -2.06
N LYS A 90 17.06 25.21 -1.25
CA LYS A 90 17.85 24.08 -1.74
C LYS A 90 16.95 22.96 -2.28
N ARG A 91 17.35 22.38 -3.41
CA ARG A 91 16.65 21.27 -4.08
C ARG A 91 16.37 20.08 -3.15
N ILE A 92 17.34 19.70 -2.32
CA ILE A 92 17.18 18.63 -1.33
C ILE A 92 16.06 18.91 -0.32
N HIS A 93 15.92 20.16 0.14
CA HIS A 93 14.87 20.52 1.09
C HIS A 93 13.48 20.53 0.44
N ILE A 94 13.39 20.85 -0.87
CA ILE A 94 12.14 20.75 -1.62
C ILE A 94 11.73 19.28 -1.73
N TYR A 95 12.65 18.39 -2.13
CA TYR A 95 12.39 16.96 -2.24
C TYR A 95 11.96 16.35 -0.91
N LEU A 96 12.74 16.56 0.17
CA LEU A 96 12.42 16.01 1.49
C LEU A 96 11.12 16.58 2.08
N SER A 97 10.82 17.85 1.82
CA SER A 97 9.54 18.44 2.23
C SER A 97 8.37 17.79 1.52
N ASN A 98 8.47 17.53 0.21
CA ASN A 98 7.42 16.88 -0.56
C ASN A 98 7.24 15.42 -0.14
N LEU A 99 8.34 14.69 0.06
CA LEU A 99 8.32 13.34 0.62
C LEU A 99 7.61 13.29 1.97
N ALA A 100 7.97 14.18 2.90
CA ALA A 100 7.37 14.24 4.22
C ALA A 100 5.87 14.55 4.18
N VAL A 101 5.43 15.51 3.36
CA VAL A 101 3.99 15.83 3.20
C VAL A 101 3.24 14.62 2.64
N THR A 102 3.79 13.94 1.63
CA THR A 102 3.18 12.73 1.07
C THR A 102 3.07 11.64 2.12
N THR A 103 4.16 11.31 2.82
CA THR A 103 4.18 10.26 3.85
C THR A 103 3.20 10.56 4.98
N VAL A 104 3.20 11.79 5.53
CA VAL A 104 2.27 12.16 6.61
C VAL A 104 0.82 12.07 6.15
N THR A 105 0.52 12.49 4.91
CA THR A 105 -0.85 12.41 4.38
C THR A 105 -1.31 10.98 4.17
N SER A 106 -0.43 10.12 3.66
CA SER A 106 -0.70 8.69 3.48
C SER A 106 -0.92 7.97 4.81
N LEU A 107 -0.08 8.25 5.81
CA LEU A 107 -0.25 7.70 7.16
C LEU A 107 -1.54 8.21 7.81
N PHE A 108 -1.86 9.50 7.67
CA PHE A 108 -3.11 10.07 8.16
C PHE A 108 -4.34 9.35 7.59
N SER A 109 -4.35 9.08 6.28
CA SER A 109 -5.44 8.35 5.63
C SER A 109 -5.60 6.93 6.20
N TYR A 110 -4.49 6.22 6.45
CA TYR A 110 -4.52 4.90 7.08
C TYR A 110 -5.03 4.94 8.54
N VAL A 111 -4.52 5.87 9.33
CA VAL A 111 -4.94 6.06 10.74
C VAL A 111 -6.42 6.42 10.82
N LEU A 112 -6.90 7.28 9.93
CA LEU A 112 -8.31 7.64 9.85
C LEU A 112 -9.20 6.42 9.54
N PHE A 113 -8.78 5.58 8.59
CA PHE A 113 -9.47 4.33 8.30
C PHE A 113 -9.55 3.42 9.54
N ILE A 114 -8.41 3.18 10.22
CA ILE A 114 -8.39 2.37 11.45
C ILE A 114 -9.31 2.98 12.52
N ALA A 115 -9.30 4.30 12.70
CA ALA A 115 -10.10 4.97 13.72
C ALA A 115 -11.61 4.76 13.50
N VAL A 116 -12.07 4.89 12.24
CA VAL A 116 -13.48 4.64 11.88
C VAL A 116 -13.84 3.17 12.10
N VAL A 117 -13.00 2.24 11.61
CA VAL A 117 -13.23 0.80 11.81
C VAL A 117 -13.19 0.41 13.29
N SER A 118 -12.32 1.00 14.09
CA SER A 118 -12.26 0.71 15.54
C SER A 118 -13.51 1.20 16.25
N SER A 119 -13.99 2.39 15.89
CA SER A 119 -15.16 3.02 16.51
C SER A 119 -16.47 2.26 16.24
N ILE A 120 -16.60 1.63 15.07
CA ILE A 120 -17.83 0.94 14.66
C ILE A 120 -17.67 -0.58 14.72
N GLY A 121 -16.53 -1.10 14.29
CA GLY A 121 -16.26 -2.52 14.16
C GLY A 121 -16.07 -3.22 15.50
N ILE A 122 -15.42 -2.62 16.50
CA ILE A 122 -15.26 -3.25 17.82
C ILE A 122 -16.63 -3.46 18.50
N PRO A 123 -17.54 -2.46 18.54
CA PRO A 123 -18.89 -2.68 19.07
C PRO A 123 -19.71 -3.73 18.30
N LEU A 124 -19.48 -3.87 16.99
CA LEU A 124 -20.33 -4.70 16.11
C LEU A 124 -19.86 -6.15 16.00
N PHE A 125 -18.53 -6.36 15.94
CA PHE A 125 -17.90 -7.67 15.70
C PHE A 125 -17.19 -8.24 16.94
N GLY A 126 -17.10 -7.45 18.01
CA GLY A 126 -16.40 -7.83 19.24
C GLY A 126 -14.95 -7.33 19.29
N ALA A 127 -14.30 -7.63 20.43
CA ALA A 127 -12.95 -7.19 20.70
C ALA A 127 -11.90 -7.91 19.82
N VAL A 128 -10.74 -7.27 19.70
CA VAL A 128 -9.59 -7.82 18.97
C VAL A 128 -9.15 -9.16 19.58
N THR A 129 -8.98 -10.17 18.73
CA THR A 129 -8.64 -11.54 19.18
C THR A 129 -7.14 -11.78 19.28
N ILE A 130 -6.35 -11.12 18.41
CA ILE A 130 -4.89 -11.25 18.43
C ILE A 130 -4.25 -10.44 19.56
N PRO A 131 -3.07 -10.86 20.08
CA PRO A 131 -2.34 -10.07 21.06
C PRO A 131 -2.06 -8.65 20.55
N ILE A 132 -2.28 -7.65 21.41
CA ILE A 132 -2.08 -6.22 21.09
C ILE A 132 -0.66 -5.96 20.57
N SER A 133 0.34 -6.66 21.12
CA SER A 133 1.74 -6.58 20.64
C SER A 133 1.89 -7.00 19.18
N LYS A 134 1.19 -8.06 18.74
CA LYS A 134 1.21 -8.54 17.36
C LYS A 134 0.47 -7.58 16.43
N LEU A 135 -0.67 -7.02 16.88
CA LEU A 135 -1.41 -6.00 16.13
C LEU A 135 -0.57 -4.73 15.92
N LEU A 136 0.09 -4.24 16.97
CA LEU A 136 1.01 -3.11 16.90
C LEU A 136 2.17 -3.38 15.94
N MET A 137 2.69 -4.61 15.93
CA MET A 137 3.74 -5.01 14.99
C MET A 137 3.24 -4.95 13.53
N PHE A 138 2.02 -5.42 13.25
CA PHE A 138 1.42 -5.28 11.93
C PHE A 138 1.29 -3.82 11.50
N PHE A 139 0.77 -2.94 12.37
CA PHE A 139 0.69 -1.52 12.07
C PHE A 139 2.06 -0.87 11.87
N GLY A 140 3.06 -1.26 12.66
CA GLY A 140 4.45 -0.83 12.48
C GLY A 140 4.98 -1.20 11.10
N CYS A 141 4.81 -2.45 10.67
CA CYS A 141 5.18 -2.89 9.32
C CYS A 141 4.46 -2.07 8.25
N ILE A 142 3.13 -1.94 8.35
CA ILE A 142 2.32 -1.17 7.41
C ILE A 142 2.82 0.27 7.29
N PHE A 143 3.13 0.94 8.40
CA PHE A 143 3.58 2.34 8.39
C PHE A 143 4.93 2.51 7.69
N VAL A 144 5.86 1.57 7.89
CA VAL A 144 7.15 1.58 7.17
C VAL A 144 6.93 1.30 5.68
N THR A 145 6.04 0.38 5.32
CA THR A 145 5.67 0.11 3.91
C THR A 145 4.97 1.30 3.26
N VAL A 146 4.11 2.03 3.99
CA VAL A 146 3.49 3.28 3.53
C VAL A 146 4.55 4.32 3.23
N ALA A 147 5.55 4.49 4.10
CA ALA A 147 6.66 5.39 3.84
C ALA A 147 7.45 4.97 2.58
N ALA A 148 7.68 3.68 2.37
CA ALA A 148 8.31 3.15 1.16
C ALA A 148 7.51 3.50 -0.11
N TYR A 149 6.19 3.30 -0.09
CA TYR A 149 5.31 3.73 -1.19
C TYR A 149 5.40 5.23 -1.45
N SER A 150 5.36 6.06 -0.40
CA SER A 150 5.51 7.51 -0.54
C SER A 150 6.85 7.88 -1.17
N ALA A 151 7.95 7.20 -0.84
CA ALA A 151 9.26 7.42 -1.45
C ALA A 151 9.26 7.06 -2.94
N ILE A 152 8.72 5.90 -3.31
CA ILE A 152 8.61 5.44 -4.71
C ILE A 152 7.80 6.44 -5.55
N PHE A 153 6.60 6.81 -5.09
CA PHE A 153 5.74 7.70 -5.87
C PHE A 153 6.22 9.16 -5.85
N THR A 154 6.89 9.60 -4.79
CA THR A 154 7.56 10.92 -4.79
C THR A 154 8.74 10.93 -5.75
N PHE A 155 9.52 9.85 -5.83
CA PHE A 155 10.57 9.71 -6.84
C PHE A 155 10.00 9.87 -8.26
N ILE A 156 8.93 9.15 -8.58
CA ILE A 156 8.27 9.23 -9.91
C ILE A 156 7.74 10.64 -10.18
N ALA A 157 7.03 11.23 -9.23
CA ALA A 157 6.45 12.56 -9.37
C ALA A 157 7.48 13.68 -9.53
N MET A 158 8.68 13.50 -8.99
CA MET A 158 9.79 14.45 -9.16
C MET A 158 10.66 14.13 -10.39
N ALA A 159 10.59 12.90 -10.91
CA ALA A 159 11.28 12.47 -12.12
C ALA A 159 10.53 12.90 -13.40
N ILE A 160 9.20 12.94 -13.39
CA ILE A 160 8.38 13.25 -14.57
C ILE A 160 7.80 14.67 -14.46
N GLN A 161 7.93 15.48 -15.53
CA GLN A 161 7.43 16.87 -15.51
C GLN A 161 5.93 16.96 -15.82
N ASN A 162 5.45 16.08 -16.71
CA ASN A 162 4.08 16.07 -17.16
C ASN A 162 3.17 15.39 -16.12
N LYS A 163 2.17 16.12 -15.63
CA LYS A 163 1.23 15.62 -14.60
C LYS A 163 0.42 14.41 -15.04
N ALA A 164 0.00 14.33 -16.30
CA ALA A 164 -0.79 13.21 -16.82
C ALA A 164 0.07 11.95 -16.92
N VAL A 165 1.29 12.07 -17.46
CA VAL A 165 2.24 10.95 -17.54
C VAL A 165 2.62 10.46 -16.15
N THR A 166 2.84 11.38 -15.21
CA THR A 166 3.12 11.05 -13.80
C THR A 166 2.01 10.21 -13.18
N ALA A 167 0.75 10.59 -13.40
CA ALA A 167 -0.40 9.86 -12.89
C ALA A 167 -0.51 8.46 -13.50
N ILE A 168 -0.42 8.35 -14.84
CA ILE A 168 -0.48 7.06 -15.55
C ILE A 168 0.60 6.11 -15.04
N VAL A 169 1.86 6.56 -15.01
CA VAL A 169 3.01 5.73 -14.58
C VAL A 169 2.86 5.30 -13.12
N SER A 170 2.45 6.21 -12.23
CA SER A 170 2.28 5.90 -10.80
C SER A 170 1.17 4.86 -10.58
N ILE A 171 0.03 5.04 -11.24
CA ILE A 171 -1.12 4.13 -11.12
C ILE A 171 -0.79 2.76 -11.72
N MET A 172 -0.21 2.72 -12.93
CA MET A 172 0.20 1.47 -13.56
C MET A 172 1.23 0.71 -12.71
N LEU A 173 2.18 1.41 -12.11
CA LEU A 173 3.15 0.78 -11.22
C LEU A 173 2.50 0.24 -9.95
N ALA A 174 1.55 0.97 -9.35
CA ALA A 174 0.82 0.50 -8.17
C ALA A 174 0.06 -0.80 -8.44
N PHE A 175 -0.66 -0.87 -9.57
CA PHE A 175 -1.31 -2.10 -10.00
C PHE A 175 -0.31 -3.18 -10.41
N GLY A 176 0.82 -2.82 -11.01
CA GLY A 176 1.91 -3.75 -11.31
C GLY A 176 2.45 -4.44 -10.06
N PHE A 177 2.69 -3.69 -8.99
CA PHE A 177 3.06 -4.24 -7.68
C PHE A 177 1.97 -5.18 -7.15
N MET A 178 0.70 -4.78 -7.22
CA MET A 178 -0.43 -5.59 -6.77
C MET A 178 -0.54 -6.92 -7.53
N MET A 179 -0.45 -6.89 -8.87
CA MET A 179 -0.53 -8.08 -9.72
C MET A 179 0.66 -9.03 -9.52
N ALA A 180 1.87 -8.48 -9.38
CA ALA A 180 3.07 -9.26 -9.09
C ALA A 180 2.95 -9.95 -7.72
N ALA A 181 2.43 -9.25 -6.71
CA ALA A 181 2.18 -9.81 -5.38
C ALA A 181 1.17 -10.95 -5.43
N LEU A 182 0.03 -10.76 -6.10
CA LEU A 182 -1.00 -11.79 -6.24
C LEU A 182 -0.47 -13.02 -6.98
N THR A 183 0.38 -12.83 -7.99
CA THR A 183 1.01 -13.94 -8.73
C THR A 183 1.94 -14.74 -7.83
N CYS A 184 2.78 -14.08 -7.02
CA CYS A 184 3.64 -14.76 -6.04
C CYS A 184 2.80 -15.50 -4.99
N LEU A 185 1.75 -14.85 -4.46
CA LEU A 185 0.87 -15.45 -3.46
C LEU A 185 0.16 -16.70 -4.00
N ASN A 186 -0.39 -16.63 -5.21
CA ASN A 186 -1.04 -17.78 -5.87
C ASN A 186 -0.07 -18.95 -6.10
N LYS A 187 1.21 -18.68 -6.34
CA LYS A 187 2.24 -19.72 -6.44
C LYS A 187 2.53 -20.35 -5.09
N ILE A 188 2.76 -19.54 -4.06
CA ILE A 188 3.08 -20.02 -2.70
C ILE A 188 1.92 -20.82 -2.10
N GLN A 189 0.68 -20.40 -2.34
CA GLN A 189 -0.54 -21.03 -1.82
C GLN A 189 -1.07 -22.19 -2.68
N ALA A 190 -0.37 -22.57 -3.75
CA ALA A 190 -0.79 -23.68 -4.60
C ALA A 190 -0.89 -24.98 -3.77
N SER A 191 -2.01 -25.70 -3.89
CA SER A 191 -2.19 -27.01 -3.23
C SER A 191 -1.31 -28.07 -3.88
N GLU A 192 -0.74 -28.96 -3.07
CA GLU A 192 0.06 -30.11 -3.54
C GLU A 192 -0.80 -31.13 -4.29
N TYR A 193 -2.08 -31.23 -3.93
CA TYR A 193 -3.04 -32.11 -4.58
C TYR A 193 -4.20 -31.29 -5.13
N THR A 194 -4.59 -31.59 -6.37
CA THR A 194 -5.78 -31.03 -7.01
C THR A 194 -6.82 -32.13 -7.18
N PRO A 195 -8.12 -31.85 -6.92
CA PRO A 195 -9.18 -32.81 -7.17
C PRO A 195 -9.24 -33.10 -8.67
N SER A 196 -9.15 -34.37 -9.03
CA SER A 196 -9.40 -34.87 -10.37
C SER A 196 -10.70 -35.64 -10.37
N VAL A 197 -11.64 -35.18 -11.18
CA VAL A 197 -12.92 -35.85 -11.36
C VAL A 197 -12.76 -36.83 -12.52
N SER A 198 -12.81 -38.12 -12.20
CA SER A 198 -12.83 -39.20 -13.19
C SER A 198 -14.13 -39.97 -13.08
N MET A 199 -14.72 -40.32 -14.22
CA MET A 199 -15.90 -41.19 -14.28
C MET A 199 -15.40 -42.63 -14.41
N THR A 200 -15.72 -43.48 -13.44
CA THR A 200 -15.42 -44.91 -13.47
C THR A 200 -16.71 -45.66 -13.18
N ASP A 201 -17.13 -46.56 -14.09
CA ASP A 201 -18.42 -47.29 -14.02
C ASP A 201 -19.67 -46.41 -13.80
N GLY A 202 -19.69 -45.21 -14.37
CA GLY A 202 -20.83 -44.28 -14.26
C GLY A 202 -20.91 -43.53 -12.93
N GLU A 203 -20.01 -43.80 -11.98
CA GLU A 203 -19.85 -43.04 -10.75
C GLU A 203 -18.75 -41.98 -10.88
N ILE A 204 -19.00 -40.82 -10.26
CA ILE A 204 -18.06 -39.71 -10.21
C ILE A 204 -17.08 -39.97 -9.07
N VAL A 205 -15.86 -40.43 -9.41
CA VAL A 205 -14.79 -40.63 -8.44
C VAL A 205 -13.95 -39.36 -8.37
N THR A 206 -13.80 -38.79 -7.17
CA THR A 206 -12.92 -37.63 -6.93
C THR A 206 -11.59 -38.13 -6.38
N ASP A 207 -10.63 -38.33 -7.27
CA ASP A 207 -9.26 -38.70 -6.90
C ASP A 207 -8.40 -37.47 -6.62
N LYS A 208 -7.38 -37.62 -5.78
CA LYS A 208 -6.39 -36.58 -5.49
C LYS A 208 -5.16 -36.80 -6.37
N MET A 209 -5.04 -36.05 -7.47
CA MET A 209 -3.82 -36.05 -8.28
C MET A 209 -2.83 -35.00 -7.77
N LYS A 210 -1.53 -35.34 -7.77
CA LYS A 210 -0.45 -34.40 -7.45
C LYS A 210 -0.46 -33.28 -8.48
N ASN A 211 -0.49 -32.03 -8.01
CA ASN A 211 -0.51 -30.85 -8.86
C ASN A 211 0.83 -30.74 -9.61
N PRO A 212 0.86 -30.85 -10.95
CA PRO A 212 2.09 -30.77 -11.73
C PRO A 212 2.72 -29.37 -11.70
N LYS A 213 1.97 -28.35 -11.27
CA LYS A 213 2.45 -26.97 -11.10
C LYS A 213 2.75 -26.62 -9.64
N TYR A 214 2.79 -27.60 -8.74
CA TYR A 214 3.17 -27.37 -7.35
C TYR A 214 4.64 -26.93 -7.29
N PRO A 215 4.94 -25.75 -6.71
CA PRO A 215 6.31 -25.27 -6.64
C PRO A 215 7.14 -26.11 -5.68
N SER A 216 8.41 -26.32 -6.05
CA SER A 216 9.43 -26.82 -5.15
C SER A 216 9.65 -25.88 -3.96
N GLU A 217 10.26 -26.37 -2.87
CA GLU A 217 10.55 -25.54 -1.70
C GLU A 217 11.44 -24.32 -2.04
N LEU A 218 12.44 -24.52 -2.90
CA LEU A 218 13.29 -23.43 -3.38
C LEU A 218 12.48 -22.37 -4.16
N GLU A 219 11.55 -22.80 -5.02
CA GLU A 219 10.69 -21.86 -5.76
C GLU A 219 9.79 -21.08 -4.81
N LYS A 220 9.21 -21.72 -3.78
CA LYS A 220 8.41 -21.03 -2.76
C LYS A 220 9.23 -19.98 -2.03
N GLU A 221 10.48 -20.29 -1.66
CA GLU A 221 11.38 -19.34 -0.99
C GLU A 221 11.71 -18.13 -1.89
N ILE A 222 11.97 -18.37 -3.17
CA ILE A 222 12.20 -17.30 -4.16
C ILE A 222 10.96 -16.42 -4.29
N TYR A 223 9.77 -17.02 -4.48
CA TYR A 223 8.52 -16.25 -4.57
C TYR A 223 8.20 -15.50 -3.28
N GLN A 224 8.49 -16.09 -2.11
CA GLN A 224 8.32 -15.44 -0.82
C GLN A 224 9.25 -14.24 -0.68
N THR A 225 10.50 -14.34 -1.13
CA THR A 225 11.45 -13.21 -1.13
C THR A 225 10.98 -12.07 -2.04
N PHE A 226 10.48 -12.38 -3.24
CA PHE A 226 9.88 -11.37 -4.12
C PHE A 226 8.64 -10.71 -3.50
N LEU A 227 7.82 -11.51 -2.80
CA LEU A 227 6.64 -11.02 -2.10
C LEU A 227 7.02 -10.12 -0.91
N ASP A 228 8.09 -10.44 -0.19
CA ASP A 228 8.61 -9.69 0.95
C ASP A 228 9.28 -8.38 0.52
N ILE A 229 9.94 -8.35 -0.65
CA ILE A 229 10.52 -7.12 -1.21
C ILE A 229 9.43 -6.20 -1.75
N ASN A 230 8.43 -6.74 -2.43
CA ASN A 230 7.36 -5.96 -3.05
C ASN A 230 6.45 -5.31 -1.99
N PRO A 231 6.31 -3.96 -1.94
CA PRO A 231 5.44 -3.29 -0.99
C PRO A 231 3.99 -3.80 -1.00
N ALA A 232 3.44 -4.13 -2.17
CA ALA A 232 2.08 -4.68 -2.25
C ALA A 232 2.02 -6.09 -1.66
N GLY A 233 3.07 -6.89 -1.86
CA GLY A 233 3.20 -8.22 -1.28
C GLY A 233 3.22 -8.18 0.23
N GLN A 234 3.97 -7.26 0.83
CA GLN A 234 3.92 -7.02 2.28
C GLN A 234 2.50 -6.68 2.74
N MET A 235 1.82 -5.76 2.04
CA MET A 235 0.46 -5.36 2.40
C MET A 235 -0.54 -6.53 2.32
N PHE A 236 -0.44 -7.40 1.32
CA PHE A 236 -1.29 -8.60 1.24
C PHE A 236 -1.00 -9.61 2.34
N GLN A 237 0.27 -9.86 2.67
CA GLN A 237 0.64 -10.76 3.76
C GLN A 237 0.14 -10.25 5.12
N LEU A 238 0.27 -8.94 5.36
CA LEU A 238 -0.20 -8.29 6.58
C LEU A 238 -1.72 -8.31 6.67
N ALA A 239 -2.43 -8.01 5.58
CA ALA A 239 -3.89 -8.07 5.51
C ALA A 239 -4.43 -9.50 5.70
N GLY A 240 -3.77 -10.50 5.12
CA GLY A 240 -4.12 -11.91 5.28
C GLY A 240 -3.63 -12.54 6.58
N ARG A 241 -2.97 -11.77 7.46
CA ARG A 241 -2.29 -12.24 8.69
C ARG A 241 -1.33 -13.42 8.45
N ALA A 242 -0.86 -13.58 7.21
CA ALA A 242 -0.01 -14.65 6.73
C ALA A 242 1.37 -14.08 6.34
N ALA A 243 2.10 -13.60 7.34
CA ALA A 243 3.41 -12.98 7.20
C ALA A 243 4.48 -13.85 7.89
N PRO A 244 5.06 -14.88 7.22
CA PRO A 244 6.07 -15.76 7.81
C PRO A 244 7.32 -14.97 8.26
N ASN A 245 7.71 -13.95 7.50
CA ASN A 245 8.90 -13.14 7.75
C ASN A 245 8.57 -11.77 8.37
N LEU A 246 7.55 -11.69 9.22
CA LEU A 246 7.02 -10.42 9.78
C LEU A 246 8.10 -9.48 10.35
N LYS A 247 9.13 -10.01 11.00
CA LYS A 247 10.23 -9.22 11.57
C LYS A 247 11.16 -8.59 10.52
N VAL A 248 11.23 -9.17 9.33
CA VAL A 248 12.14 -8.77 8.24
C VAL A 248 11.46 -7.81 7.26
N LEU A 249 10.13 -7.89 7.09
CA LEU A 249 9.34 -6.96 6.26
C LEU A 249 9.70 -5.47 6.41
N PRO A 250 9.84 -4.90 7.63
CA PRO A 250 10.18 -3.50 7.78
C PRO A 250 11.60 -3.18 7.28
N VAL A 251 12.53 -4.15 7.28
CA VAL A 251 13.88 -3.96 6.75
C VAL A 251 13.84 -3.78 5.23
N TYR A 252 13.07 -4.62 4.52
CA TYR A 252 12.88 -4.46 3.07
C TYR A 252 12.20 -3.14 2.72
N SER A 253 11.13 -2.78 3.44
CA SER A 253 10.43 -1.51 3.21
C SER A 253 11.31 -0.30 3.51
N PHE A 254 12.10 -0.34 4.59
CA PHE A 254 13.06 0.71 4.90
C PHE A 254 14.17 0.81 3.85
N GLY A 255 14.66 -0.32 3.35
CA GLY A 255 15.62 -0.36 2.23
C GLY A 255 15.07 0.33 0.99
N LEU A 256 13.83 0.03 0.59
CA LEU A 256 13.16 0.70 -0.52
C LEU A 256 12.99 2.20 -0.26
N PHE A 257 12.57 2.58 0.94
CA PHE A 257 12.45 3.98 1.33
C PHE A 257 13.78 4.72 1.13
N VAL A 258 14.90 4.18 1.62
CA VAL A 258 16.22 4.79 1.48
C VAL A 258 16.65 4.86 0.02
N ILE A 259 16.55 3.74 -0.73
CA ILE A 259 16.97 3.67 -2.14
C ILE A 259 16.25 4.72 -2.98
N PHE A 260 14.92 4.78 -2.91
CA PHE A 260 14.14 5.71 -3.73
C PHE A 260 14.29 7.17 -3.28
N THR A 261 14.47 7.41 -1.98
CA THR A 261 14.76 8.75 -1.46
C THR A 261 16.11 9.26 -1.98
N VAL A 262 17.17 8.46 -1.87
CA VAL A 262 18.52 8.82 -2.33
C VAL A 262 18.53 8.99 -3.85
N ALA A 263 17.98 8.03 -4.59
CA ALA A 263 17.88 8.11 -6.05
C ALA A 263 17.11 9.37 -6.50
N GLY A 264 16.02 9.70 -5.81
CA GLY A 264 15.22 10.89 -6.11
C GLY A 264 15.95 12.20 -5.83
N ILE A 265 16.69 12.28 -4.72
CA ILE A 265 17.53 13.45 -4.42
C ILE A 265 18.61 13.63 -5.49
N VAL A 266 19.33 12.56 -5.85
CA VAL A 266 20.40 12.60 -6.85
C VAL A 266 19.86 13.01 -8.22
N LEU A 267 18.76 12.39 -8.65
CA LEU A 267 18.11 12.73 -9.93
C LEU A 267 17.64 14.18 -9.94
N PHE A 268 16.95 14.61 -8.89
CA PHE A 268 16.42 15.98 -8.79
C PHE A 268 17.52 17.05 -8.72
N TYR A 269 18.68 16.72 -8.15
CA TYR A 269 19.84 17.60 -8.13
C TYR A 269 20.42 17.83 -9.52
N LYS A 270 20.56 16.76 -10.32
CA LYS A 270 21.14 16.82 -11.68
C LYS A 270 20.18 17.37 -12.74
N LYS A 271 18.89 17.49 -12.43
CA LYS A 271 17.86 17.80 -13.41
C LYS A 271 17.84 19.27 -13.79
N ASP A 272 17.85 19.55 -15.09
CA ASP A 272 17.60 20.90 -15.59
C ASP A 272 16.10 21.22 -15.48
N LEU A 273 15.79 22.34 -14.85
CA LEU A 273 14.43 22.80 -14.61
C LEU A 273 14.17 23.98 -15.54
N LYS A 274 13.76 23.68 -16.77
CA LYS A 274 13.33 24.68 -17.74
C LYS A 274 12.06 25.38 -17.27
#